data_AF-A0A7G1IBT6-F1
#
_entry.id   AF-A0A7G1IBT6-F1
#
_cell.length_a   1.000
_cell.length_b   1.000
_cell.length_c   1.000
_cell.angle_alpha   90.00
_cell.angle_beta   90.00
_cell.angle_gamma   90.00
#
_symmetry.space_group_name_H-M   'P 1'
#
loop_
_entity.id
_entity.type
_entity.pdbx_description
1 polymer ?
#
loop_
_entity_poly.entity_id
_entity_poly.type
_entity_poly.pdbx_seq_one_letter_code
_entity_poly.pdbx_strand_id
1 'polypeptide(L)'
;MAADAKTVRERRRELLRKRIAESGLATGEPAEQTQVRAGERYPLSTGQRRMWFLQAMDAGDPTLNICVAYRLTGALDVARMRAAVSHVVARHAILRTTYGVDASGEPYQVFTDDVEIPWRTIDTSQVPQHERNQHVDTIARDEFGRPFDLTRELPLRISLIRTGADEFVLLLVVHHICWDDDSWKIFFDDLSAAYNHGPQPNSPAPQFVATAVLDNTIGPSDTDIEYWRNRLQPLPEPRICRVRPHRIRPGVPNAGLARCPPGCCNG
;
A
#
# COMPACT_ATOMS: atom_id res chain seq x y z
N MET A 1 -12.42 29.83 -11.69
CA MET A 1 -13.31 28.72 -11.26
C MET A 1 -12.67 27.68 -10.33
N ALA A 2 -11.40 27.81 -9.91
CA ALA A 2 -10.76 26.85 -8.99
C ALA A 2 -10.83 27.23 -7.50
N ALA A 3 -11.15 28.49 -7.17
CA ALA A 3 -11.20 28.97 -5.79
C ALA A 3 -12.41 28.43 -4.99
N ASP A 4 -13.52 28.14 -5.68
CA ASP A 4 -14.81 27.79 -5.05
C ASP A 4 -14.91 26.31 -4.63
N ALA A 5 -14.17 25.42 -5.30
CA ALA A 5 -14.12 24.00 -4.92
C ALA A 5 -13.27 23.78 -3.65
N LYS A 6 -12.26 24.62 -3.42
CA LYS A 6 -11.39 24.57 -2.23
C LYS A 6 -12.17 24.96 -0.97
N THR A 7 -12.97 26.03 -1.05
CA THR A 7 -13.84 26.54 0.03
C THR A 7 -14.97 25.57 0.37
N VAL A 8 -15.59 24.90 -0.61
CA VAL A 8 -16.62 23.88 -0.34
C VAL A 8 -16.05 22.66 0.38
N ARG A 9 -14.85 22.19 -0.02
CA ARG A 9 -14.17 21.05 0.61
C ARG A 9 -13.76 21.36 2.05
N GLU A 10 -13.25 22.57 2.30
CA GLU A 10 -12.89 23.05 3.64
C GLU A 10 -14.13 23.17 4.53
N ARG A 11 -15.21 23.76 4.02
CA ARG A 11 -16.48 23.91 4.74
C ARG A 11 -17.13 22.56 5.07
N ARG A 12 -17.06 21.59 4.15
CA ARG A 12 -17.54 20.22 4.40
C ARG A 12 -16.73 19.52 5.48
N ARG A 13 -15.40 19.70 5.48
CA ARG A 13 -14.50 19.15 6.51
C ARG A 13 -14.75 19.77 7.88
N GLU A 14 -15.06 21.06 7.94
CA GLU A 14 -15.42 21.73 9.19
C GLU A 14 -16.78 21.27 9.73
N LEU A 15 -17.78 21.11 8.87
CA LEU A 15 -19.08 20.56 9.24
C LEU A 15 -18.98 19.11 9.73
N LEU A 16 -18.12 18.29 9.11
CA LEU A 16 -17.84 16.94 9.58
C LEU A 16 -17.16 16.93 10.95
N ARG A 17 -16.19 17.81 11.18
CA ARG A 17 -15.54 17.97 12.50
C ARG A 17 -16.55 18.34 13.60
N LYS A 18 -17.43 19.31 13.33
CA LYS A 18 -18.49 19.69 14.28
C LYS A 18 -19.42 18.53 14.57
N ARG A 19 -19.85 17.80 13.54
CA ARG A 19 -20.75 16.66 13.69
C ARG A 19 -20.09 15.50 14.46
N ILE A 20 -18.81 15.23 14.24
CA ILE A 20 -18.03 14.23 15.00
C ILE A 20 -17.88 14.64 16.47
N ALA A 21 -17.65 15.94 16.71
CA ALA A 21 -17.55 16.47 18.07
C ALA A 21 -18.90 16.39 18.81
N GLU A 22 -19.99 16.71 18.13
CA GLU A 22 -21.36 16.64 18.66
C GLU A 22 -21.85 15.19 18.88
N SER A 23 -21.40 14.23 18.07
CA SER A 23 -21.79 12.82 18.20
C SER A 23 -21.04 12.06 19.31
N GLY A 24 -20.23 12.74 20.14
CA GLY A 24 -19.41 12.10 21.17
C GLY A 24 -18.27 11.23 20.63
N LEU A 25 -18.03 11.29 19.31
CA LEU A 25 -16.86 10.73 18.63
C LEU A 25 -15.69 11.73 18.64
N ALA A 26 -15.82 12.83 19.39
CA ALA A 26 -14.72 13.71 19.72
C ALA A 26 -13.62 12.86 20.34
N THR A 27 -12.47 12.79 19.67
CA THR A 27 -11.22 12.29 20.25
C THR A 27 -11.07 12.90 21.63
N GLY A 28 -11.00 12.06 22.66
CA GLY A 28 -10.56 12.47 23.99
C GLY A 28 -9.20 13.17 23.91
N GLU A 29 -8.76 13.74 25.05
CA GLU A 29 -7.38 14.23 25.19
C GLU A 29 -6.40 13.23 24.57
N PRO A 30 -5.34 13.68 23.88
CA PRO A 30 -4.43 12.76 23.20
C PRO A 30 -3.93 11.75 24.22
N ALA A 31 -4.48 10.54 24.13
CA ALA A 31 -4.09 9.43 24.98
C ALA A 31 -2.59 9.25 24.80
N GLU A 32 -1.88 9.03 25.91
CA GLU A 32 -0.49 8.66 25.87
C GLU A 32 -0.38 7.43 24.96
N GLN A 33 0.25 7.60 23.80
CA GLN A 33 0.31 6.55 22.78
C GLN A 33 1.04 5.36 23.36
N THR A 34 0.45 4.16 23.23
CA THR A 34 1.10 2.95 23.72
C THR A 34 2.48 2.81 23.09
N GLN A 35 3.51 2.72 23.93
CA GLN A 35 4.87 2.58 23.46
C GLN A 35 5.07 1.18 22.86
N VAL A 36 5.43 1.12 21.59
CA VAL A 36 5.81 -0.10 20.87
C VAL A 36 7.32 -0.19 20.72
N ARG A 37 7.86 -1.41 20.65
CA ARG A 37 9.29 -1.72 20.58
C ARG A 37 9.60 -2.62 19.39
N ALA A 38 10.71 -2.33 18.72
CA ALA A 38 11.19 -3.18 17.64
C ALA A 38 11.54 -4.58 18.15
N GLY A 39 11.28 -5.59 17.33
CA GLY A 39 11.52 -7.01 17.63
C GLY A 39 10.43 -7.68 18.48
N GLU A 40 9.50 -6.91 19.08
CA GLU A 40 8.35 -7.49 19.75
C GLU A 40 7.28 -7.95 18.75
N ARG A 41 6.57 -9.02 19.10
CA ARG A 41 5.46 -9.55 18.31
C ARG A 41 4.16 -8.89 18.74
N TYR A 42 3.46 -8.31 17.78
CA TYR A 42 2.14 -7.71 17.99
C TYR A 42 1.08 -8.44 17.18
N PRO A 43 -0.18 -8.47 17.63
CA PRO A 43 -1.25 -9.06 16.84
C PRO A 43 -1.50 -8.24 15.57
N LEU A 44 -2.07 -8.87 14.54
CA LEU A 44 -2.56 -8.15 13.36
C LEU A 44 -3.88 -7.45 13.68
N SER A 45 -4.08 -6.25 13.13
CA SER A 45 -5.41 -5.63 13.07
C SER A 45 -6.39 -6.52 12.28
N THR A 46 -7.70 -6.34 12.46
CA THR A 46 -8.73 -7.08 11.72
C THR A 46 -8.54 -6.96 10.20
N GLY A 47 -8.18 -5.77 9.71
CA GLY A 47 -7.88 -5.53 8.29
C GLY A 47 -6.66 -6.31 7.81
N GLN A 48 -5.55 -6.25 8.57
CA GLN A 48 -4.35 -7.03 8.25
C GLN A 48 -4.60 -8.54 8.30
N ARG A 49 -5.38 -9.04 9.28
CA ARG A 49 -5.74 -10.48 9.37
C ARG A 49 -6.44 -10.97 8.10
N ARG A 50 -7.36 -10.17 7.54
CA ARG A 50 -8.02 -10.48 6.26
C ARG A 50 -7.02 -10.57 5.11
N MET A 51 -6.12 -9.59 5.00
CA MET A 51 -5.13 -9.56 3.92
C MET A 51 -4.11 -10.70 4.06
N TRP A 52 -3.66 -10.98 5.28
CA TRP A 52 -2.79 -12.11 5.60
C TRP A 52 -3.44 -13.44 5.21
N PHE A 53 -4.71 -13.63 5.55
CA PHE A 53 -5.45 -14.83 5.18
C PHE A 53 -5.52 -15.01 3.66
N LEU A 54 -5.84 -13.95 2.91
CA LEU A 54 -5.87 -13.99 1.45
C LEU A 54 -4.50 -14.34 0.86
N GLN A 55 -3.43 -13.71 1.36
CA GLN A 55 -2.05 -14.01 0.92
C GLN A 55 -1.62 -15.44 1.26
N ALA A 56 -2.05 -15.97 2.41
CA ALA A 56 -1.71 -17.33 2.84
C ALA A 56 -2.43 -18.41 2.02
N MET A 57 -3.57 -18.09 1.39
CA MET A 57 -4.29 -19.03 0.52
C MET A 57 -3.58 -19.26 -0.82
N ASP A 58 -3.01 -18.20 -1.41
CA ASP A 58 -2.20 -18.28 -2.61
C ASP A 58 -1.03 -17.29 -2.51
N ALA A 59 0.11 -17.79 -2.02
CA ALA A 59 1.30 -16.97 -1.84
C ALA A 59 1.89 -16.44 -3.17
N GLY A 60 1.46 -17.01 -4.31
CA GLY A 60 1.87 -16.56 -5.64
C GLY A 60 1.01 -15.44 -6.22
N ASP A 61 -0.14 -15.12 -5.60
CA ASP A 61 -1.07 -14.13 -6.13
C ASP A 61 -0.60 -12.69 -5.87
N PRO A 62 -0.32 -11.89 -6.92
CA PRO A 62 0.08 -10.49 -6.77
C PRO A 62 -1.11 -9.54 -6.57
N THR A 63 -2.36 -10.03 -6.44
CA THR A 63 -3.57 -9.18 -6.37
C THR A 63 -3.55 -8.16 -5.24
N LEU A 64 -2.79 -8.42 -4.16
CA LEU A 64 -2.61 -7.48 -3.05
C LEU A 64 -1.42 -6.53 -3.23
N ASN A 65 -0.73 -6.57 -4.37
CA ASN A 65 0.29 -5.60 -4.71
C ASN A 65 -0.36 -4.33 -5.26
N ILE A 66 0.13 -3.18 -4.82
CA ILE A 66 -0.20 -1.88 -5.39
C ILE A 66 1.06 -1.36 -6.07
N CYS A 67 0.98 -1.04 -7.36
CA CYS A 67 2.11 -0.57 -8.15
C CYS A 67 1.79 0.81 -8.74
N VAL A 68 2.67 1.79 -8.49
CA VAL A 68 2.53 3.15 -9.01
C VAL A 68 3.86 3.64 -9.57
N ALA A 69 3.82 4.29 -10.74
CA ALA A 69 4.97 4.86 -11.41
C ALA A 69 4.86 6.39 -11.47
N TYR A 70 5.88 7.09 -10.98
CA TYR A 70 5.99 8.55 -11.01
C TYR A 70 7.10 8.99 -11.94
N ARG A 71 6.76 9.82 -12.94
CA ARG A 71 7.76 10.43 -13.83
C ARG A 71 8.37 11.64 -13.13
N LEU A 72 9.69 11.67 -13.06
CA LEU A 72 10.49 12.76 -12.51
C LEU A 72 11.32 13.36 -13.65
N THR A 73 11.30 14.69 -13.76
CA THR A 73 12.05 15.43 -14.79
C THR A 73 12.91 16.50 -14.15
N GLY A 74 14.15 16.63 -14.62
CA GLY A 74 15.16 17.55 -14.09
C GLY A 74 16.31 16.84 -13.38
N ALA A 75 17.24 17.64 -12.85
CA ALA A 75 18.41 17.15 -12.15
C ALA A 75 17.99 16.48 -10.83
N LEU A 76 18.03 15.14 -10.79
CA LEU A 76 17.74 14.34 -9.62
C LEU A 76 19.04 13.90 -8.94
N ASP A 77 19.20 14.24 -7.67
CA ASP A 77 20.24 13.64 -6.85
C ASP A 77 19.77 12.26 -6.36
N VAL A 78 20.26 11.21 -7.02
CA VAL A 78 19.86 9.82 -6.75
C VAL A 78 20.26 9.39 -5.33
N ALA A 79 21.41 9.82 -4.84
CA ALA A 79 21.87 9.47 -3.51
C ALA A 79 20.99 10.13 -2.45
N ARG A 80 20.64 11.40 -2.66
CA ARG A 80 19.71 12.14 -1.80
C ARG A 80 18.30 11.56 -1.83
N MET A 81 17.81 11.13 -2.99
CA MET A 81 16.52 10.44 -3.12
C MET A 81 16.51 9.11 -2.34
N ARG A 82 17.56 8.29 -2.50
CA ARG A 82 17.69 7.04 -1.74
C ARG A 82 17.72 7.29 -0.23
N ALA A 83 18.50 8.29 0.22
CA ALA A 83 18.56 8.66 1.63
C ALA A 83 17.22 9.18 2.18
N ALA A 84 16.50 9.97 1.38
CA ALA A 84 15.17 10.46 1.75
C ALA A 84 14.16 9.30 1.90
N VAL A 85 14.17 8.33 0.99
CA VAL A 85 13.37 7.11 1.12
C VAL A 85 13.74 6.31 2.36
N SER A 86 15.04 6.09 2.62
CA SER A 86 15.52 5.42 3.83
C SER A 86 14.99 6.09 5.09
N HIS A 87 14.96 7.42 5.11
CA HIS A 87 14.41 8.20 6.22
C HIS A 87 12.92 7.95 6.42
N VAL A 88 12.11 7.94 5.35
CA VAL A 88 10.68 7.66 5.43
C VAL A 88 10.41 6.23 5.93
N VAL A 89 11.15 5.23 5.43
CA VAL A 89 11.02 3.83 5.88
C VAL A 89 11.41 3.67 7.36
N ALA A 90 12.46 4.35 7.82
CA ALA A 90 12.85 4.33 9.22
C ALA A 90 11.77 4.97 10.13
N ARG A 91 11.14 6.06 9.66
CA ARG A 91 10.11 6.82 10.37
C ARG A 91 8.79 6.05 10.55
N HIS A 92 8.40 5.23 9.57
CA HIS A 92 7.13 4.49 9.57
C HIS A 92 7.38 2.99 9.72
N ALA A 93 7.23 2.44 10.94
CA ALA A 93 7.55 1.04 11.22
C ALA A 93 6.77 0.04 10.35
N ILE A 94 5.57 0.41 9.90
CA ILE A 94 4.72 -0.42 9.04
C ILE A 94 5.39 -0.79 7.69
N LEU A 95 6.28 0.08 7.18
CA LEU A 95 7.04 -0.16 5.94
C LEU A 95 8.21 -1.12 6.13
N ARG A 96 8.58 -1.40 7.39
CA ARG A 96 9.65 -2.30 7.81
C ARG A 96 9.13 -3.44 8.71
N THR A 97 7.85 -3.77 8.53
CA THR A 97 7.15 -4.81 9.28
C THR A 97 7.11 -6.11 8.47
N THR A 98 7.51 -7.21 9.07
CA THR A 98 7.29 -8.57 8.57
C THR A 98 6.22 -9.27 9.39
N TYR A 99 5.70 -10.37 8.85
CA TYR A 99 4.54 -11.07 9.36
C TYR A 99 4.85 -12.55 9.53
N GLY A 100 4.20 -13.20 10.49
CA GLY A 100 4.41 -14.62 10.73
C GLY A 100 3.24 -15.25 11.44
N VAL A 101 3.35 -16.55 11.67
CA VAL A 101 2.40 -17.34 12.44
C VAL A 101 3.17 -18.02 13.56
N ASP A 102 2.63 -18.00 14.77
CA ASP A 102 3.24 -18.69 15.90
C ASP A 102 2.91 -20.20 15.91
N ALA A 103 3.40 -20.92 16.93
CA ALA A 103 3.18 -22.36 17.04
C ALA A 103 1.70 -22.74 17.28
N SER A 104 0.86 -21.79 17.70
CA SER A 104 -0.57 -21.99 17.92
C SER A 104 -1.43 -21.69 16.68
N GLY A 105 -0.83 -21.12 15.63
CA GLY A 105 -1.55 -20.71 14.43
C GLY A 105 -1.99 -19.25 14.42
N GLU A 106 -1.64 -18.46 15.44
CA GLU A 106 -2.01 -17.05 15.50
C GLU A 106 -1.02 -16.18 14.70
N PRO A 107 -1.53 -15.30 13.80
CA PRO A 107 -0.67 -14.41 13.04
C PRO A 107 -0.18 -13.24 13.90
N TYR A 108 1.08 -12.87 13.72
CA TYR A 108 1.72 -11.72 14.35
C TYR A 108 2.48 -10.87 13.34
N GLN A 109 2.73 -9.62 13.73
CA GLN A 109 3.57 -8.67 13.01
C GLN A 109 4.74 -8.23 13.89
N VAL A 110 5.89 -8.00 13.28
CA VAL A 110 7.11 -7.54 13.95
C VAL A 110 7.83 -6.55 13.05
N PHE A 111 8.33 -5.46 13.62
CA PHE A 111 9.14 -4.48 12.90
C PHE A 111 10.54 -4.39 13.50
N THR A 112 11.54 -4.04 12.69
CA THR A 112 12.95 -3.92 13.09
C THR A 112 13.48 -2.54 12.77
N ASP A 113 14.28 -1.94 13.66
CA ASP A 113 14.76 -0.55 13.50
C ASP A 113 15.77 -0.37 12.36
N ASP A 114 16.69 -1.32 12.22
CA ASP A 114 17.68 -1.29 11.15
C ASP A 114 17.26 -2.21 10.02
N VAL A 115 16.93 -1.61 8.88
CA VAL A 115 16.62 -2.33 7.63
C VAL A 115 17.34 -1.71 6.44
N GLU A 116 17.83 -2.55 5.54
CA GLU A 116 18.21 -2.10 4.22
C GLU A 116 16.95 -1.88 3.38
N ILE A 117 16.79 -0.69 2.81
CA ILE A 117 15.64 -0.43 1.94
C ILE A 117 15.74 -1.26 0.65
N PRO A 118 14.65 -1.89 0.19
CA PRO A 118 14.60 -2.61 -1.08
C PRO A 118 14.62 -1.65 -2.29
N TRP A 119 15.77 -1.02 -2.52
CA TRP A 119 16.01 -0.01 -3.55
C TRP A 119 16.81 -0.59 -4.73
N ARG A 120 16.34 -0.35 -5.95
CA ARG A 120 17.05 -0.69 -7.18
C ARG A 120 17.16 0.52 -8.10
N THR A 121 18.31 0.67 -8.76
CA THR A 121 18.49 1.65 -9.84
C THR A 121 18.62 0.88 -11.15
N ILE A 122 17.84 1.26 -12.16
CA ILE A 122 17.84 0.63 -13.48
C ILE A 122 18.14 1.70 -14.53
N ASP A 123 19.15 1.51 -15.36
CA ASP A 123 19.49 2.47 -16.42
C ASP A 123 18.99 1.95 -17.77
N THR A 124 17.99 2.66 -18.32
CA THR A 124 17.42 2.40 -19.65
C THR A 124 17.77 3.51 -20.64
N SER A 125 18.70 4.40 -20.30
CA SER A 125 19.12 5.52 -21.16
C SER A 125 19.71 5.04 -22.50
N GLN A 126 20.27 3.83 -22.54
CA GLN A 126 20.79 3.21 -23.76
C GLN A 126 19.70 2.57 -24.64
N VAL A 127 18.48 2.39 -24.11
CA VAL A 127 17.34 1.88 -24.89
C VAL A 127 16.89 2.97 -25.87
N PRO A 128 16.58 2.62 -27.14
CA PRO A 128 16.05 3.57 -28.11
C PRO A 128 14.83 4.32 -27.57
N GLN A 129 14.77 5.64 -27.77
CA GLN A 129 13.74 6.50 -27.16
C GLN A 129 12.30 6.01 -27.41
N HIS A 130 12.03 5.46 -28.59
CA HIS A 130 10.71 4.94 -28.97
C HIS A 130 10.30 3.65 -28.23
N GLU A 131 11.26 2.92 -27.65
CA GLU A 131 11.02 1.68 -26.89
C GLU A 131 11.05 1.88 -25.37
N ARG A 132 11.58 3.01 -24.87
CA ARG A 132 11.77 3.25 -23.43
C ARG A 132 10.50 3.09 -22.61
N ASN A 133 9.37 3.62 -23.07
CA ASN A 133 8.10 3.48 -22.36
C ASN A 133 7.64 2.02 -22.28
N GLN A 134 7.84 1.24 -23.35
CA GLN A 134 7.52 -0.19 -23.34
C GLN A 134 8.41 -0.95 -22.35
N HIS A 135 9.69 -0.58 -22.26
CA HIS A 135 10.61 -1.18 -21.31
C HIS A 135 10.25 -0.85 -19.85
N VAL A 136 9.87 0.41 -19.56
CA VAL A 136 9.32 0.80 -18.24
C VAL A 136 8.05 0.03 -17.92
N ASP A 137 7.13 -0.12 -18.88
CA ASP A 137 5.89 -0.89 -18.69
C ASP A 137 6.18 -2.37 -18.38
N THR A 138 7.17 -2.98 -19.05
CA THR A 138 7.58 -4.35 -18.77
C THR A 138 8.13 -4.48 -17.35
N ILE A 139 9.04 -3.59 -16.95
CA ILE A 139 9.57 -3.56 -15.57
C ILE A 139 8.43 -3.39 -14.56
N ALA A 140 7.48 -2.50 -14.81
CA ALA A 140 6.35 -2.26 -13.92
C ALA A 140 5.43 -3.48 -13.79
N ARG A 141 5.17 -4.21 -14.90
CA ARG A 141 4.39 -5.45 -14.88
C ARG A 141 5.12 -6.57 -14.15
N ASP A 142 6.43 -6.70 -14.36
CA ASP A 142 7.24 -7.72 -13.69
C ASP A 142 7.32 -7.47 -12.18
N GLU A 143 7.54 -6.22 -11.76
CA GLU A 143 7.56 -5.86 -10.34
C GLU A 143 6.17 -5.97 -9.69
N PHE A 144 5.09 -5.63 -10.40
CA PHE A 144 3.72 -5.86 -9.93
C PHE A 144 3.42 -7.36 -9.77
N GLY A 145 3.79 -8.17 -10.77
CA GLY A 145 3.52 -9.61 -10.79
C GLY A 145 4.39 -10.43 -9.83
N ARG A 146 5.45 -9.85 -9.26
CA ARG A 146 6.30 -10.53 -8.28
C ARG A 146 5.59 -10.58 -6.92
N PRO A 147 5.23 -11.76 -6.38
CA PRO A 147 4.61 -11.86 -5.05
C PRO A 147 5.56 -11.40 -3.95
N PHE A 148 5.03 -10.94 -2.82
CA PHE A 148 5.80 -10.64 -1.61
C PHE A 148 5.89 -11.87 -0.70
N ASP A 149 7.09 -12.20 -0.23
CA ASP A 149 7.25 -13.11 0.91
C ASP A 149 7.23 -12.29 2.20
N LEU A 150 6.04 -11.96 2.68
CA LEU A 150 5.83 -11.13 3.88
C LEU A 150 6.47 -11.69 5.16
N THR A 151 6.96 -12.93 5.16
CA THR A 151 7.68 -13.51 6.30
C THR A 151 9.15 -13.10 6.38
N ARG A 152 9.71 -12.62 5.27
CA ARG A 152 11.15 -12.33 5.13
C ARG A 152 11.44 -11.00 4.47
N GLU A 153 10.52 -10.52 3.65
CA GLU A 153 10.66 -9.33 2.84
C GLU A 153 9.82 -8.18 3.43
N LEU A 154 10.34 -6.97 3.32
CA LEU A 154 9.58 -5.76 3.63
C LEU A 154 8.46 -5.56 2.59
N PRO A 155 7.27 -5.07 2.99
CA PRO A 155 6.11 -4.94 2.11
C PRO A 155 6.21 -3.73 1.14
N LEU A 156 7.42 -3.40 0.67
CA LEU A 156 7.76 -2.26 -0.16
C LEU A 156 8.98 -2.58 -1.03
N ARG A 157 8.90 -2.26 -2.33
CA ARG A 157 10.00 -2.26 -3.29
C ARG A 157 10.03 -0.95 -4.04
N ILE A 158 11.22 -0.45 -4.29
CA ILE A 158 11.42 0.85 -4.94
C ILE A 158 12.44 0.69 -6.05
N SER A 159 12.02 1.06 -7.26
CA SER A 159 12.90 1.06 -8.44
C SER A 159 12.97 2.47 -9.02
N LEU A 160 14.18 3.03 -9.09
CA LEU A 160 14.43 4.25 -9.84
C LEU A 160 14.97 3.90 -11.22
N ILE A 161 14.15 4.11 -12.23
CA ILE A 161 14.47 3.81 -13.63
C ILE A 161 14.93 5.10 -14.30
N ARG A 162 16.19 5.20 -14.68
CA ARG A 162 16.70 6.31 -15.49
C ARG A 162 16.30 6.08 -16.94
N THR A 163 15.49 6.97 -17.50
CA THR A 163 15.03 6.91 -18.90
C THR A 163 15.71 7.96 -19.78
N GLY A 164 16.51 8.86 -19.22
CA GLY A 164 17.22 9.91 -19.95
C GLY A 164 18.29 10.58 -19.10
N ALA A 165 18.88 11.67 -19.59
CA ALA A 165 19.88 12.44 -18.82
C ALA A 165 19.29 12.96 -17.51
N ASP A 166 18.12 13.60 -17.61
CA ASP A 166 17.35 14.23 -16.53
C ASP A 166 15.90 13.70 -16.50
N GLU A 167 15.71 12.44 -16.86
CA GLU A 167 14.40 11.79 -16.87
C GLU A 167 14.47 10.47 -16.11
N PHE A 168 13.57 10.33 -15.14
CA PHE A 168 13.48 9.15 -14.30
C PHE A 168 12.02 8.72 -14.12
N VAL A 169 11.85 7.44 -13.80
CA VAL A 169 10.59 6.88 -13.31
C VAL A 169 10.87 6.26 -11.95
N LEU A 170 10.22 6.79 -10.91
CA LEU A 170 10.19 6.19 -9.58
C LEU A 170 9.00 5.23 -9.52
N LEU A 171 9.29 3.93 -9.52
CA LEU A 171 8.32 2.86 -9.39
C LEU A 171 8.26 2.43 -7.93
N LEU A 172 7.08 2.48 -7.35
CA LEU A 172 6.78 2.00 -5.99
C LEU A 172 5.85 0.80 -6.09
N VAL A 173 6.25 -0.31 -5.49
CA VAL A 173 5.41 -1.49 -5.33
C VAL A 173 5.29 -1.78 -3.84
N VAL A 174 4.06 -1.80 -3.34
CA VAL A 174 3.75 -2.01 -1.91
C VAL A 174 2.71 -3.09 -1.76
N HIS A 175 2.73 -3.79 -0.62
CA HIS A 175 1.68 -4.74 -0.30
C HIS A 175 0.54 -4.05 0.45
N HIS A 176 -0.72 -4.33 0.10
CA HIS A 176 -1.89 -3.67 0.68
C HIS A 176 -2.04 -3.88 2.21
N ILE A 177 -1.33 -4.86 2.77
CA ILE A 177 -1.27 -5.09 4.22
C ILE A 177 -0.64 -3.93 5.01
N CYS A 178 0.21 -3.13 4.36
CA CYS A 178 0.94 -2.00 4.98
C CYS A 178 0.57 -0.65 4.36
N TRP A 179 -0.37 -0.61 3.42
CA TRP A 179 -0.62 0.57 2.59
C TRP A 179 -2.09 0.74 2.23
N ASP A 180 -2.55 1.98 2.21
CA ASP A 180 -3.88 2.39 1.77
C ASP A 180 -3.82 3.71 0.95
N ASP A 181 -4.98 4.23 0.54
CA ASP A 181 -5.06 5.43 -0.29
C ASP A 181 -4.51 6.69 0.41
N ASP A 182 -4.67 6.80 1.73
CA ASP A 182 -4.21 7.96 2.50
C ASP A 182 -2.69 7.93 2.73
N SER A 183 -2.10 6.72 2.76
CA SER A 183 -0.66 6.49 2.92
C SER A 183 0.17 7.20 1.84
N TRP A 184 -0.34 7.34 0.61
CA TRP A 184 0.37 8.04 -0.48
C TRP A 184 0.73 9.47 -0.11
N LYS A 185 -0.23 10.22 0.44
CA LYS A 185 0.00 11.62 0.79
C LYS A 185 1.07 11.73 1.88
N ILE A 186 0.96 10.90 2.91
CA ILE A 186 1.90 10.89 4.05
C ILE A 186 3.31 10.57 3.56
N PHE A 187 3.46 9.52 2.74
CA PHE A 187 4.74 9.10 2.19
C PHE A 187 5.39 10.21 1.36
N PHE A 188 4.64 10.85 0.46
CA PHE A 188 5.21 11.89 -0.41
C PHE A 188 5.49 13.21 0.31
N ASP A 189 4.68 13.58 1.31
CA ASP A 189 4.96 14.74 2.15
C ASP A 189 6.29 14.55 2.91
N ASP A 190 6.48 13.38 3.55
CA ASP A 190 7.70 13.05 4.27
C ASP A 190 8.91 12.88 3.34
N LEU A 191 8.72 12.25 2.17
CA LEU A 191 9.76 12.09 1.15
C LEU A 191 10.23 13.44 0.62
N SER A 192 9.30 14.34 0.32
CA SER A 192 9.61 15.68 -0.17
C SER A 192 10.35 16.49 0.90
N ALA A 193 9.91 16.42 2.16
CA ALA A 193 10.59 17.10 3.26
C ALA A 193 12.03 16.58 3.44
N ALA A 194 12.20 15.26 3.49
CA ALA A 194 13.51 14.62 3.64
C ALA A 194 14.42 14.89 2.44
N TYR A 195 13.89 14.86 1.21
CA TYR A 195 14.65 15.17 0.02
C TYR A 195 15.08 16.64 -0.01
N ASN A 196 14.23 17.60 0.36
CA ASN A 196 14.56 19.03 0.22
C ASN A 196 15.36 19.60 1.39
N HIS A 197 15.16 19.08 2.60
CA HIS A 197 15.76 19.62 3.82
C HIS A 197 16.72 18.65 4.52
N GLY A 198 16.87 17.43 3.99
CA GLY A 198 17.63 16.36 4.63
C GLY A 198 16.79 15.60 5.68
N PRO A 199 17.28 14.44 6.16
CA PRO A 199 16.68 13.71 7.26
C PRO A 199 16.57 14.60 8.50
N GLN A 200 15.36 14.89 8.96
CA GLN A 200 15.15 15.68 10.17
C GLN A 200 15.19 14.79 11.41
N PRO A 201 15.64 15.27 12.58
CA PRO A 201 15.50 14.52 13.83
C PRO A 201 14.01 14.25 14.09
N ASN A 202 13.64 12.97 14.10
CA ASN A 202 12.25 12.52 14.12
C ASN A 202 11.55 12.91 15.42
N SER A 203 10.47 13.70 15.37
CA SER A 203 9.35 13.42 16.28
C SER A 203 8.74 12.10 15.81
N PRO A 204 8.63 11.06 16.67
CA PRO A 204 8.13 9.75 16.23
C PRO A 204 6.77 9.91 15.57
N ALA A 205 6.61 9.34 14.37
CA ALA A 205 5.28 9.23 13.77
C ALA A 205 4.43 8.32 14.67
N PRO A 206 3.11 8.54 14.77
CA PRO A 206 2.21 7.57 15.39
C PRO A 206 2.40 6.22 14.72
N GLN A 207 2.73 5.19 15.50
CA GLN A 207 2.98 3.85 14.96
C GLN A 207 1.66 3.12 14.76
N PHE A 208 1.48 2.50 13.59
CA PHE A 208 0.25 1.78 13.23
C PHE A 208 -0.15 0.75 14.30
N VAL A 209 0.82 0.02 14.85
CA VAL A 209 0.55 -0.96 15.92
C VAL A 209 0.00 -0.27 17.17
N ALA A 210 0.58 0.84 17.60
CA ALA A 210 0.09 1.57 18.76
C ALA A 210 -1.36 2.01 18.53
N THR A 211 -1.64 2.66 17.39
CA THR A 211 -2.94 3.32 17.16
C THR A 211 -4.06 2.38 16.69
N ALA A 212 -3.77 1.49 15.74
CA ALA A 212 -4.77 0.67 15.06
C ALA A 212 -4.89 -0.75 15.64
N VAL A 213 -3.96 -1.17 16.50
CA VAL A 213 -3.95 -2.51 17.11
C VAL A 213 -4.13 -2.43 18.61
N LEU A 214 -3.28 -1.68 19.33
CA LEU A 214 -3.28 -1.67 20.79
C LEU A 214 -4.30 -0.70 21.38
N ASP A 215 -4.33 0.54 20.85
CA ASP A 215 -5.24 1.58 21.32
C ASP A 215 -6.62 1.52 20.63
N ASN A 216 -6.78 0.61 19.65
CA ASN A 216 -8.02 0.46 18.93
C ASN A 216 -9.07 -0.29 19.75
N THR A 217 -9.81 0.47 20.54
CA THR A 217 -11.00 0.01 21.29
C THR A 217 -12.25 -0.08 20.41
N ILE A 218 -12.16 0.37 19.15
CA ILE A 218 -13.29 0.46 18.22
C ILE A 218 -13.34 -0.81 17.37
N GLY A 219 -13.96 -1.84 17.93
CA GLY A 219 -14.47 -3.00 17.18
C GLY A 219 -15.94 -2.80 16.80
N PRO A 220 -16.46 -3.55 15.81
CA PRO A 220 -17.89 -3.56 15.55
C PRO A 220 -18.62 -4.06 16.81
N SER A 221 -19.59 -3.30 17.28
CA SER A 221 -20.48 -3.74 18.36
C SER A 221 -21.42 -4.83 17.87
N ASP A 222 -22.02 -5.59 18.79
CA ASP A 222 -23.07 -6.56 18.43
C ASP A 222 -24.21 -5.91 17.64
N THR A 223 -24.53 -4.64 17.96
CA THR A 223 -25.51 -3.83 17.23
C THR A 223 -25.07 -3.52 15.80
N ASP A 224 -23.78 -3.21 15.57
CA ASP A 224 -23.25 -2.99 14.22
C ASP A 224 -23.34 -4.27 13.38
N ILE A 225 -22.99 -5.41 13.98
CA ILE A 225 -23.06 -6.71 13.32
C ILE A 225 -24.51 -7.06 13.01
N GLU A 226 -25.43 -6.88 13.96
CA GLU A 226 -26.85 -7.14 13.75
C GLU A 226 -27.46 -6.25 12.67
N TYR A 227 -27.11 -4.96 12.67
CA TYR A 227 -27.53 -4.03 11.61
C TYR A 227 -27.11 -4.53 10.22
N TRP A 228 -25.83 -4.88 10.02
CA TRP A 228 -25.36 -5.36 8.72
C TRP A 228 -25.96 -6.72 8.36
N ARG A 229 -26.11 -7.63 9.32
CA ARG A 229 -26.76 -8.93 9.11
C ARG A 229 -28.19 -8.75 8.59
N ASN A 230 -28.98 -7.88 9.24
CA ASN A 230 -30.36 -7.63 8.85
C ASN A 230 -30.45 -6.87 7.52
N ARG A 231 -29.54 -5.91 7.28
CA ARG A 231 -29.54 -5.09 6.07
C ARG A 231 -29.15 -5.85 4.81
N LEU A 232 -28.31 -6.87 4.95
CA LEU A 232 -27.88 -7.74 3.85
C LEU A 232 -28.83 -8.93 3.61
N GLN A 233 -29.95 -9.00 4.35
CA GLN A 233 -31.00 -10.00 4.15
C GLN A 233 -32.26 -9.39 3.46
N PRO A 234 -32.85 -10.09 2.47
CA PRO A 234 -32.31 -11.28 1.79
C PRO A 234 -31.04 -10.93 1.02
N LEU A 235 -30.14 -11.91 0.85
CA LEU A 235 -28.92 -11.71 0.06
C LEU A 235 -29.33 -11.23 -1.34
N PRO A 236 -28.80 -10.09 -1.81
CA PRO A 236 -29.15 -9.59 -3.13
C PRO A 236 -28.76 -10.65 -4.17
N GLU A 237 -29.63 -10.88 -5.17
CA GLU A 237 -29.29 -11.78 -6.26
C GLU A 237 -27.96 -11.33 -6.89
N PRO A 238 -26.99 -12.25 -7.06
CA PRO A 238 -25.70 -11.91 -7.64
C PRO A 238 -25.97 -11.33 -9.02
N ARG A 239 -25.69 -10.04 -9.19
CA ARG A 239 -25.73 -9.42 -10.51
C ARG A 239 -24.59 -10.03 -11.31
N ILE A 240 -24.92 -11.00 -12.16
CA ILE A 240 -23.99 -11.52 -13.15
C ILE A 240 -23.62 -10.32 -14.02
N CYS A 241 -22.43 -9.77 -13.75
CA CYS A 241 -21.85 -8.77 -14.60
C CYS A 241 -21.51 -9.50 -15.89
N ARG A 242 -22.43 -9.44 -16.88
CA ARG A 242 -22.15 -9.92 -18.24
C ARG A 242 -21.10 -8.97 -18.82
N VAL A 243 -19.84 -9.21 -18.45
CA VAL A 243 -18.71 -8.59 -19.13
C VAL A 243 -18.86 -9.04 -20.58
N ARG A 244 -19.23 -8.12 -21.47
CA ARG A 244 -19.13 -8.42 -22.90
C ARG A 244 -17.69 -8.84 -23.12
N PRO A 245 -17.41 -10.01 -23.74
CA PRO A 245 -16.02 -10.39 -24.01
C PRO A 245 -15.35 -9.20 -24.68
N HIS A 246 -14.30 -8.68 -24.06
CA HIS A 246 -13.53 -7.60 -24.64
C HIS A 246 -13.17 -8.06 -26.05
N ARG A 247 -13.55 -7.27 -27.08
CA ARG A 247 -13.03 -7.47 -28.43
C ARG A 247 -11.52 -7.31 -28.30
N ILE A 248 -10.81 -8.43 -28.31
CA ILE A 248 -9.35 -8.45 -28.44
C ILE A 248 -9.07 -7.64 -29.70
N ARG A 249 -8.37 -6.50 -29.55
CA ARG A 249 -7.89 -5.76 -30.72
C ARG A 249 -6.93 -6.71 -31.46
N PRO A 250 -7.15 -7.01 -32.75
CA PRO A 250 -6.20 -7.83 -33.50
C PRO A 250 -4.86 -7.09 -33.56
N GLY A 251 -3.78 -7.71 -33.05
CA GLY A 251 -2.42 -7.18 -33.14
C GLY A 251 -1.57 -7.20 -31.86
N VAL A 252 -2.09 -7.62 -30.70
CA VAL A 252 -1.27 -7.79 -29.49
C VAL A 252 -0.92 -9.27 -29.30
N PRO A 253 0.37 -9.68 -29.40
CA PRO A 253 0.78 -11.06 -29.13
C PRO A 253 0.46 -11.44 -27.69
N ASN A 254 -0.25 -12.56 -27.53
CA ASN A 254 -0.72 -13.07 -26.26
C ASN A 254 0.42 -13.85 -25.57
N ALA A 255 1.09 -13.25 -24.60
CA ALA A 255 2.01 -13.99 -23.74
C ALA A 255 1.21 -14.73 -22.65
N GLY A 256 1.03 -16.03 -22.86
CA GLY A 256 0.85 -17.01 -21.78
C GLY A 256 -0.45 -16.94 -20.97
N LEU A 257 -1.57 -17.36 -21.57
CA LEU A 257 -2.62 -18.03 -20.79
C LEU A 257 -2.49 -19.53 -21.03
N ALA A 258 -2.04 -20.23 -19.99
CA ALA A 258 -2.05 -21.68 -19.93
C ALA A 258 -3.47 -22.17 -20.23
N ARG A 259 -3.63 -22.98 -21.28
CA ARG A 259 -4.90 -23.60 -21.62
C ARG A 259 -5.23 -24.63 -20.54
N CYS A 260 -6.42 -24.52 -19.94
CA CYS A 260 -7.03 -25.66 -19.26
C CYS A 260 -7.11 -26.85 -20.25
N PRO A 261 -6.68 -28.06 -19.85
CA PRO A 261 -6.89 -29.24 -20.67
C PRO A 261 -8.39 -29.59 -20.73
N PRO A 262 -8.92 -30.01 -21.89
CA PRO A 262 -10.34 -30.34 -22.05
C PRO A 262 -10.65 -31.67 -21.34
N GLY A 263 -11.50 -31.64 -20.32
CA GLY A 263 -11.96 -32.85 -19.61
C GLY A 263 -12.61 -32.63 -18.24
N CYS A 264 -12.50 -31.46 -17.62
CA CYS A 264 -12.94 -31.26 -16.22
C CYS A 264 -14.36 -30.69 -16.02
N CYS A 265 -15.20 -30.62 -17.06
CA CYS A 265 -16.61 -30.26 -16.90
C CYS A 265 -17.50 -31.41 -17.39
N ASN A 266 -17.77 -32.36 -16.49
CA ASN A 266 -18.99 -33.16 -16.45
C ASN A 266 -19.12 -33.72 -15.02
N GLY A 267 -20.15 -33.28 -14.31
CA GLY A 267 -20.45 -33.58 -12.91
C GLY A 267 -21.22 -32.44 -12.27
#